data_AF-A0A7J4HGQ3-F1
#
_entry.id   AF-A0A7J4HGQ3-F1
#
_cell.length_a   1.000
_cell.length_b   1.000
_cell.length_c   1.000
_cell.angle_alpha   90.00
_cell.angle_beta   90.00
_cell.angle_gamma   90.00
#
_symmetry.space_group_name_H-M   'P 1'
#
loop_
_entity.id
_entity.type
_entity.pdbx_description
1 polymer ?
#
loop_
_entity_poly.entity_id
_entity_poly.type
_entity_poly.pdbx_seq_one_letter_code
_entity_poly.pdbx_strand_id
1 'polypeptide(L)'
;MEELPEAIEISPRGDESPWGGDSGNSGPGSTILSGNVTSFEGEGENSPYWANLNEERKGPSNGGWFAIGLILAPGAMWFVSFILFIIGDSMPDGPDEIFYMLAWFLWPAGLIGGLVWSFTRGSKYFAYGLLTALAVIPAVFILSMIVMVIVFIGF
;
A
#
# COMPACT_ATOMS: atom_id res chain seq x y z
N MET A 1 -33.08 -34.88 -26.40
CA MET A 1 -31.69 -34.40 -26.39
C MET A 1 -30.91 -35.44 -27.20
N GLU A 2 -31.19 -35.54 -28.50
CA GLU A 2 -30.53 -34.80 -29.60
C GLU A 2 -29.14 -35.38 -29.90
N GLU A 3 -29.10 -36.41 -30.74
CA GLU A 3 -27.90 -36.77 -31.50
C GLU A 3 -28.29 -36.81 -32.98
N LEU A 4 -27.68 -35.95 -33.78
CA LEU A 4 -27.82 -35.89 -35.24
C LEU A 4 -26.41 -36.02 -35.85
N PRO A 5 -26.22 -36.83 -36.91
CA PRO A 5 -24.91 -37.34 -37.32
C PRO A 5 -24.01 -36.33 -38.06
N GLU A 6 -22.70 -36.58 -37.97
CA GLU A 6 -21.61 -35.98 -38.75
C GLU A 6 -21.77 -36.18 -40.28
N ALA A 7 -21.34 -35.21 -41.08
CA ALA A 7 -20.72 -35.48 -42.39
C ALA A 7 -19.95 -34.25 -42.93
N ILE A 8 -18.84 -34.57 -43.60
CA ILE A 8 -17.69 -33.75 -43.98
C ILE A 8 -17.81 -33.18 -45.41
N GLU A 9 -17.16 -32.03 -45.58
CA GLU A 9 -16.62 -31.31 -46.76
C GLU A 9 -16.90 -31.80 -48.20
N ILE A 10 -17.16 -30.83 -49.10
CA ILE A 10 -16.39 -30.67 -50.36
C ILE A 10 -16.51 -29.23 -50.90
N SER A 11 -15.36 -28.58 -51.02
CA SER A 11 -15.15 -27.37 -51.82
C SER A 11 -15.02 -27.75 -53.31
N PRO A 12 -15.67 -27.07 -54.27
CA PRO A 12 -15.17 -26.95 -55.63
C PRO A 12 -14.27 -25.71 -55.66
N ARG A 13 -12.99 -25.85 -55.32
CA ARG A 13 -11.89 -25.96 -56.29
C ARG A 13 -12.08 -25.10 -57.54
N GLY A 14 -11.59 -23.87 -57.44
CA GLY A 14 -10.51 -23.37 -58.31
C GLY A 14 -10.87 -23.08 -59.76
N ASP A 15 -11.44 -21.90 -60.00
CA ASP A 15 -11.05 -21.03 -61.11
C ASP A 15 -9.91 -20.12 -60.63
N GLU A 16 -8.70 -20.66 -60.78
CA GLU A 16 -7.44 -20.00 -60.51
C GLU A 16 -7.26 -18.84 -61.49
N SER A 17 -7.69 -17.63 -61.11
CA SER A 17 -7.21 -16.41 -61.76
C SER A 17 -5.81 -16.09 -61.25
N PRO A 18 -4.87 -15.79 -62.15
CA PRO A 18 -3.44 -15.87 -61.86
C PRO A 18 -3.05 -14.64 -61.04
N TRP A 19 -2.69 -14.86 -59.78
CA TRP A 19 -2.18 -13.85 -58.86
C TRP A 19 -3.23 -12.87 -58.30
N GLY A 20 -4.08 -13.41 -57.43
CA GLY A 20 -4.39 -12.83 -56.10
C GLY A 20 -5.04 -11.45 -56.07
N GLY A 21 -6.37 -11.43 -56.12
CA GLY A 21 -7.18 -10.33 -55.59
C GLY A 21 -7.65 -10.66 -54.17
N ASP A 22 -6.88 -10.24 -53.16
CA ASP A 22 -7.46 -9.85 -51.88
C ASP A 22 -6.63 -8.70 -51.27
N SER A 23 -7.39 -7.80 -50.68
CA SER A 23 -7.04 -6.62 -49.88
C SER A 23 -5.63 -6.62 -49.26
N GLY A 24 -4.72 -5.86 -49.87
CA GLY A 24 -3.41 -5.61 -49.29
C GLY A 24 -2.53 -4.67 -50.12
N ASN A 25 -2.26 -3.49 -49.54
CA ASN A 25 -1.02 -2.70 -49.65
C ASN A 25 -0.84 -1.68 -50.82
N SER A 26 -1.07 -0.40 -50.47
CA SER A 26 -0.20 0.77 -50.66
C SER A 26 0.16 1.34 -52.06
N GLY A 27 -0.46 2.50 -52.37
CA GLY A 27 0.13 3.69 -53.02
C GLY A 27 -0.18 3.93 -54.52
N PRO A 28 -0.01 5.15 -55.10
CA PRO A 28 0.24 6.48 -54.52
C PRO A 28 -0.69 7.60 -55.06
N GLY A 29 -1.09 8.56 -54.20
CA GLY A 29 -1.75 9.81 -54.58
C GLY A 29 -3.29 9.72 -54.59
N SER A 30 -4.06 10.50 -53.86
CA SER A 30 -3.79 11.80 -53.25
C SER A 30 -4.89 12.12 -52.22
N THR A 31 -4.70 11.71 -50.97
CA THR A 31 -5.42 12.35 -49.84
C THR A 31 -4.65 13.63 -49.53
N ILE A 32 -5.02 14.71 -50.24
CA ILE A 32 -4.29 15.99 -50.31
C ILE A 32 -4.38 16.83 -49.03
N LEU A 33 -4.97 16.32 -47.95
CA LEU A 33 -4.96 17.00 -46.65
C LEU A 33 -4.48 16.05 -45.55
N SER A 34 -3.28 15.49 -45.74
CA SER A 34 -2.45 14.99 -44.63
C SER A 34 -1.79 16.19 -43.93
N GLY A 35 -2.63 17.09 -43.41
CA GLY A 35 -2.17 18.04 -42.40
C GLY A 35 -1.99 17.23 -41.12
N ASN A 36 -0.78 17.24 -40.57
CA ASN A 36 -0.50 16.74 -39.23
C ASN A 36 -1.30 17.59 -38.23
N VAL A 37 -2.58 17.26 -38.05
CA VAL A 37 -3.38 17.74 -36.94
C VAL A 37 -2.93 16.88 -35.78
N THR A 38 -1.98 17.41 -35.01
CA THR A 38 -1.78 16.93 -33.64
C THR A 38 -3.13 17.01 -32.97
N SER A 39 -3.80 15.87 -32.78
CA SER A 39 -4.79 15.75 -31.72
C SER A 39 -4.11 16.23 -30.45
N PHE A 40 -4.81 17.01 -29.63
CA PHE A 40 -4.38 17.36 -28.28
C PHE A 40 -4.43 16.10 -27.40
N GLU A 41 -3.63 15.11 -27.78
CA GLU A 41 -3.56 13.79 -27.22
C GLU A 41 -2.08 13.41 -27.20
N GLY A 42 -1.49 13.59 -26.02
CA GLY A 42 -0.11 13.21 -25.73
C GLY A 42 0.90 14.33 -25.92
N GLU A 43 1.04 15.18 -24.90
CA GLU A 43 2.36 15.61 -24.45
C GLU A 43 2.23 16.18 -23.03
N GLY A 44 2.01 15.28 -22.06
CA GLY A 44 1.88 15.59 -20.64
C GLY A 44 2.96 14.92 -19.77
N GLU A 45 3.97 14.29 -20.37
CA GLU A 45 5.00 13.52 -19.64
C GLU A 45 6.31 14.31 -19.42
N ASN A 46 6.39 15.56 -19.88
CA ASN A 46 7.67 16.28 -19.99
C ASN A 46 7.52 17.81 -19.90
N SER A 47 6.43 18.32 -19.29
CA SER A 47 6.34 19.73 -18.87
C SER A 47 7.28 19.98 -17.67
N PRO A 48 8.34 20.80 -17.79
CA PRO A 48 9.25 21.12 -16.69
C PRO A 48 8.61 21.98 -15.58
N TYR A 49 7.38 22.46 -15.82
CA TYR A 49 6.74 23.51 -15.03
C TYR A 49 5.52 23.05 -14.25
N TRP A 50 5.05 21.83 -14.46
CA TRP A 50 3.88 21.29 -13.77
C TRP A 50 4.19 19.90 -13.24
N ALA A 51 4.51 19.83 -11.95
CA ALA A 51 4.54 18.57 -11.22
C ALA A 51 3.15 17.92 -11.32
N ASN A 52 3.13 16.64 -11.66
CA ASN A 52 1.91 15.85 -11.74
C ASN A 52 1.37 15.64 -10.31
N LEU A 53 0.54 16.58 -9.81
CA LEU A 53 -0.06 16.51 -8.47
C LEU A 53 -0.97 15.27 -8.28
N ASN A 54 -1.27 14.54 -9.36
CA ASN A 54 -2.02 13.29 -9.33
C ASN A 54 -1.13 12.04 -9.11
N GLU A 55 0.20 12.18 -9.18
CA GLU A 55 1.15 11.16 -8.70
C GLU A 55 1.47 11.31 -7.20
N GLU A 56 1.04 12.41 -6.57
CA GLU A 56 1.41 12.80 -5.20
C GLU A 56 0.55 12.22 -4.06
N ARG A 57 -0.44 11.35 -4.34
CA ARG A 57 -1.18 10.63 -3.29
C ARG A 57 -0.93 9.13 -3.28
N LYS A 58 0.26 8.70 -3.70
CA LYS A 58 0.74 7.37 -3.33
C LYS A 58 1.14 7.46 -1.86
N GLY A 59 0.36 6.84 -0.97
CA GLY A 59 0.66 6.82 0.47
C GLY A 59 2.10 6.37 0.76
N PRO A 60 2.56 6.50 2.01
CA PRO A 60 3.93 6.15 2.41
C PRO A 60 4.41 4.85 1.78
N SER A 61 5.70 4.77 1.44
CA SER A 61 6.29 3.53 0.94
C SER A 61 6.05 2.38 1.92
N ASN A 62 6.18 1.12 1.47
CA ASN A 62 5.99 -0.05 2.33
C ASN A 62 6.84 0.03 3.61
N GLY A 63 8.09 0.51 3.50
CA GLY A 63 8.96 0.80 4.65
C GLY A 63 8.51 1.99 5.50
N GLY A 64 7.93 3.03 4.88
CA GLY A 64 7.34 4.16 5.60
C GLY A 64 6.18 3.73 6.50
N TRP A 65 5.27 2.90 5.99
CA TRP A 65 4.17 2.34 6.81
C TRP A 65 4.68 1.47 7.96
N PHE A 66 5.74 0.69 7.72
CA PHE A 66 6.40 -0.08 8.78
C PHE A 66 6.99 0.82 9.87
N ALA A 67 7.75 1.86 9.49
CA ALA A 67 8.34 2.80 10.45
C ALA A 67 7.27 3.56 11.25
N ILE A 68 6.15 3.90 10.60
CA ILE A 68 4.98 4.49 11.27
C ILE A 68 4.42 3.51 12.31
N GLY A 69 4.30 2.22 11.98
CA GLY A 69 3.86 1.19 12.94
C GLY A 69 4.86 0.91 14.06
N LEU A 70 6.16 1.00 13.78
CA LEU A 70 7.24 0.68 14.73
C LEU A 70 7.52 1.82 15.71
N ILE A 71 7.54 3.07 15.25
CA ILE A 71 8.01 4.22 16.02
C ILE A 71 6.87 5.20 16.26
N LEU A 72 6.22 5.65 15.18
CA LEU A 72 5.25 6.73 15.29
C LEU A 72 4.01 6.31 16.09
N ALA A 73 3.50 5.10 15.89
CA ALA A 73 2.32 4.60 16.60
C ALA A 73 2.59 4.39 18.10
N PRO A 74 3.61 3.62 18.53
CA PRO A 74 3.93 3.49 19.96
C PRO A 74 4.34 4.83 20.59
N GLY A 75 5.09 5.66 19.87
CA GLY A 75 5.49 6.99 20.34
C GLY A 75 4.31 7.92 20.54
N ALA A 76 3.36 7.96 19.60
CA ALA A 76 2.14 8.73 19.73
C ALA A 76 1.25 8.21 20.87
N MET A 77 1.10 6.89 21.01
CA MET A 77 0.33 6.30 22.13
C MET A 77 0.95 6.67 23.47
N TRP A 78 2.28 6.56 23.60
CA TRP A 78 2.97 6.97 24.81
C TRP A 78 2.79 8.46 25.09
N PHE A 79 2.92 9.31 24.07
CA PHE A 79 2.73 10.75 24.22
C PHE A 79 1.31 11.10 24.68
N VAL A 80 0.28 10.51 24.07
CA VAL A 80 -1.11 10.73 24.49
C VAL A 80 -1.35 10.22 25.91
N SER A 81 -0.82 9.04 26.24
CA SER A 81 -0.88 8.49 27.61
C SER A 81 -0.22 9.44 28.61
N PHE A 82 0.94 9.99 28.27
CA PHE A 82 1.67 10.95 29.11
C PHE A 82 0.87 12.24 29.34
N ILE A 83 0.24 12.78 28.30
CA ILE A 83 -0.64 13.96 28.45
C ILE A 83 -1.83 13.65 29.34
N LEU A 84 -2.47 12.48 29.19
CA LEU A 84 -3.56 12.06 30.06
C LEU A 84 -3.12 11.95 31.53
N PHE A 85 -1.93 11.43 31.79
CA PHE A 85 -1.35 11.38 33.14
C PHE A 85 -1.14 12.77 33.74
N ILE A 86 -0.60 13.73 32.98
CA ILE A 86 -0.44 15.13 33.44
C ILE A 86 -1.79 15.75 33.78
N ILE A 87 -2.81 15.51 32.94
CA ILE A 87 -4.15 16.03 33.18
C ILE A 87 -4.73 15.44 34.47
N GLY A 88 -4.56 14.13 34.70
CA GLY A 88 -4.97 13.48 35.96
C GLY A 88 -4.32 14.13 37.18
N ASP A 89 -3.00 14.31 37.15
CA ASP A 89 -2.24 14.90 38.26
C ASP A 89 -2.62 16.36 38.54
N SER A 90 -3.07 17.09 37.50
CA SER A 90 -3.54 18.47 37.64
C SER A 90 -4.94 18.61 38.26
N MET A 91 -5.65 17.50 38.52
CA MET A 91 -7.03 17.49 39.03
C MET A 91 -7.14 16.79 40.40
N PRO A 92 -6.57 17.34 41.49
CA PRO A 92 -6.50 16.69 42.80
C PRO A 92 -7.85 16.42 43.48
N ASP A 93 -8.91 17.16 43.12
CA ASP A 93 -10.29 16.97 43.62
C ASP A 93 -11.27 16.59 42.49
N GLY A 94 -10.75 16.25 41.31
CA GLY A 94 -11.52 15.93 40.11
C GLY A 94 -11.56 14.43 39.81
N PRO A 95 -12.09 14.01 38.65
CA PRO A 95 -12.09 12.61 38.25
C PRO A 95 -10.72 12.19 37.68
N ASP A 96 -9.62 12.41 38.41
CA ASP A 96 -8.25 12.06 37.99
C ASP A 96 -8.10 10.57 37.61
N GLU A 97 -8.79 9.69 38.35
CA GLU A 97 -8.84 8.25 38.12
C GLU A 97 -9.32 7.86 36.71
N ILE A 98 -10.22 8.63 36.10
CA ILE A 98 -10.69 8.33 34.73
C ILE A 98 -9.57 8.54 33.71
N PHE A 99 -8.71 9.53 33.94
CA PHE A 99 -7.60 9.84 33.04
C PHE A 99 -6.51 8.79 33.16
N TYR A 100 -6.19 8.32 34.37
CA TYR A 100 -5.26 7.23 34.57
C TYR A 100 -5.79 5.92 33.96
N MET A 101 -7.07 5.62 34.16
CA MET A 101 -7.70 4.45 33.55
C MET A 101 -7.68 4.53 32.03
N LEU A 102 -7.99 5.69 31.45
CA LEU A 102 -7.94 5.90 30.01
C LEU A 102 -6.52 5.80 29.47
N ALA A 103 -5.53 6.37 30.18
CA ALA A 103 -4.12 6.31 29.81
C ALA A 103 -3.59 4.87 29.79
N TRP A 104 -4.04 4.03 30.72
CA TRP A 104 -3.75 2.60 30.76
C TRP A 104 -4.47 1.83 29.66
N PHE A 105 -5.77 2.09 29.47
CA PHE A 105 -6.59 1.38 28.49
C PHE A 105 -6.26 1.78 27.04
N LEU A 106 -5.64 2.94 26.86
CA LEU A 106 -5.16 3.42 25.56
C LEU A 106 -4.20 2.44 24.91
N TRP A 107 -3.35 1.76 25.69
CA TRP A 107 -2.39 0.78 25.16
C TRP A 107 -3.07 -0.44 24.53
N PRO A 108 -3.89 -1.24 25.25
CA PRO A 108 -4.57 -2.37 24.63
C PRO A 108 -5.55 -1.92 23.54
N ALA A 109 -6.33 -0.88 23.77
CA ALA A 109 -7.29 -0.39 22.77
C ALA A 109 -6.60 0.14 21.52
N GLY A 110 -5.51 0.89 21.68
CA GLY A 110 -4.72 1.44 20.60
C GLY A 110 -4.00 0.36 19.79
N LEU A 111 -3.42 -0.64 20.46
CA LEU A 111 -2.77 -1.76 19.77
C LEU A 111 -3.78 -2.60 18.98
N ILE A 112 -4.91 -2.95 19.59
CA ILE A 112 -5.97 -3.73 18.91
C ILE A 112 -6.55 -2.92 17.76
N GLY A 113 -6.92 -1.66 18.00
CA GLY A 113 -7.46 -0.77 16.98
C GLY A 113 -6.48 -0.55 15.83
N GLY A 114 -5.20 -0.34 16.14
CA GLY A 114 -4.12 -0.20 15.16
C GLY A 114 -3.93 -1.46 14.32
N LEU A 115 -3.90 -2.64 14.93
CA LEU A 115 -3.80 -3.93 14.23
C LEU A 115 -5.02 -4.19 13.34
N VAL A 116 -6.23 -4.05 13.89
CA VAL A 116 -7.48 -4.28 13.16
C VAL A 116 -7.59 -3.32 11.98
N TRP A 117 -7.30 -2.03 12.19
CA TRP A 117 -7.30 -1.04 11.11
C TRP A 117 -6.25 -1.39 10.04
N SER A 118 -5.05 -1.80 10.46
CA SER A 118 -3.98 -2.17 9.54
C SER A 118 -4.31 -3.34 8.64
N PHE A 119 -5.09 -4.33 9.13
CA PHE A 119 -5.46 -5.49 8.33
C PHE A 119 -6.72 -5.27 7.49
N THR A 120 -7.61 -4.36 7.89
CA THR A 120 -8.90 -4.13 7.20
C THR A 120 -8.85 -3.01 6.17
N ARG A 121 -8.17 -1.89 6.47
CA ARG A 121 -8.09 -0.69 5.61
C ARG A 121 -6.67 -0.17 5.38
N GLY A 122 -5.73 -0.53 6.23
CA GLY A 122 -4.36 -0.02 6.20
C GLY A 122 -3.38 -0.88 5.39
N SER A 123 -2.10 -0.52 5.49
CA SER A 123 -0.99 -1.26 4.92
C SER A 123 -0.57 -2.40 5.84
N LYS A 124 -0.40 -3.62 5.31
CA LYS A 124 0.06 -4.80 6.08
C LYS A 124 1.40 -4.55 6.79
N TYR A 125 2.25 -3.71 6.21
CA TYR A 125 3.56 -3.36 6.75
C TYR A 125 3.47 -2.56 8.05
N PHE A 126 2.40 -1.80 8.28
CA PHE A 126 2.16 -1.12 9.56
C PHE A 126 1.93 -2.13 10.69
N ALA A 127 1.10 -3.16 10.48
CA ALA A 127 0.88 -4.21 11.46
C ALA A 127 2.18 -4.93 11.83
N TYR A 128 3.03 -5.23 10.84
CA TYR A 128 4.34 -5.82 11.11
C TYR A 128 5.25 -4.88 11.91
N GLY A 129 5.23 -3.58 11.64
CA GLY A 129 5.92 -2.57 12.44
C GLY A 129 5.45 -2.58 13.89
N LEU A 130 4.14 -2.60 14.11
CA LEU A 130 3.53 -2.57 15.43
C LEU A 130 3.76 -3.89 16.20
N LEU A 131 3.73 -5.04 15.53
CA LEU A 131 4.13 -6.34 16.10
C LEU A 131 5.62 -6.37 16.47
N THR A 132 6.47 -5.78 15.63
CA THR A 132 7.91 -5.68 15.91
C THR A 132 8.16 -4.82 17.14
N ALA A 133 7.44 -3.70 17.28
CA ALA A 133 7.50 -2.88 18.48
C ALA A 133 7.03 -3.64 19.74
N LEU A 134 6.00 -4.48 19.61
CA LEU A 134 5.42 -5.19 20.74
C LEU A 134 6.24 -6.41 21.19
N ALA A 135 6.79 -7.19 20.26
CA ALA A 135 7.43 -8.46 20.56
C ALA A 135 8.95 -8.43 20.39
N VAL A 136 9.44 -7.83 19.30
CA VAL A 136 10.86 -7.90 18.94
C VAL A 136 11.69 -6.93 19.79
N ILE A 137 11.23 -5.69 19.98
CA ILE A 137 11.97 -4.72 20.82
C ILE A 137 12.14 -5.24 22.27
N PRO A 138 11.07 -5.70 22.96
CA PRO A 138 11.23 -6.24 24.31
C PRO A 138 12.06 -7.52 24.36
N ALA A 139 11.92 -8.42 23.38
CA ALA A 139 12.70 -9.65 23.34
C ALA A 139 14.21 -9.35 23.19
N VAL A 140 14.58 -8.41 22.33
CA VAL A 140 15.98 -7.99 22.16
C VAL A 140 16.51 -7.33 23.44
N PHE A 141 15.68 -6.51 24.12
CA PHE A 141 16.06 -5.90 25.39
C PHE A 141 16.30 -6.94 26.49
N ILE A 142 15.42 -7.94 26.62
CA ILE A 142 15.58 -9.04 27.58
C ILE A 142 16.83 -9.87 27.26
N LEU A 143 17.05 -10.21 25.99
CA LEU A 143 18.25 -10.93 25.58
C LEU A 143 19.51 -10.14 25.92
N SER A 144 19.51 -8.83 25.67
CA SER A 144 20.62 -7.94 26.02
C SER A 144 20.86 -7.91 27.54
N MET A 145 19.79 -7.86 28.36
CA MET A 145 19.90 -7.97 29.82
C MET A 145 20.51 -9.31 30.25
N ILE A 146 20.11 -10.44 29.64
CA ILE A 146 20.68 -11.75 29.96
C ILE A 146 22.18 -11.79 29.64
N VAL A 147 22.58 -11.30 28.46
CA VAL A 147 24.00 -11.20 28.09
C VAL A 147 24.77 -10.34 29.09
N MET A 148 24.23 -9.19 29.48
CA MET A 148 24.84 -8.32 30.48
C MET A 148 25.04 -9.05 31.82
N VAL A 149 24.02 -9.77 32.29
CA VAL A 149 24.07 -10.52 33.56
C VAL A 149 25.11 -11.64 33.51
N ILE A 150 25.19 -12.39 32.39
CA ILE A 150 26.20 -13.44 32.20
C ILE A 150 27.62 -12.85 32.23
N VAL A 151 27.84 -11.73 31.52
CA VAL A 151 29.15 -11.06 31.51
C VAL A 151 29.52 -10.53 32.88
N PHE A 152 28.55 -10.01 33.65
CA PHE A 152 28.78 -9.43 34.97
C PHE A 152 29.00 -10.47 36.07
N ILE A 153 28.34 -11.63 36.01
CA ILE A 153 28.46 -12.71 37.02
C ILE A 153 29.56 -13.73 36.65
N GLY A 154 29.88 -13.86 35.35
CA GLY A 154 30.96 -14.72 34.85
C GLY A 154 32.37 -14.14 34.99
N PHE A 155 32.50 -12.99 35.67
CA PHE A 155 33.74 -12.34 36.10
C PHE A 155 33.81 -12.36 37.63
#